data_AF-A0A256BDQ2-F1
#
_entry.id   AF-A0A256BDQ2-F1
#
_cell.length_a   1.000
_cell.length_b   1.000
_cell.length_c   1.000
_cell.angle_alpha   90.00
_cell.angle_beta   90.00
_cell.angle_gamma   90.00
#
_symmetry.space_group_name_H-M   'P 1'
#
loop_
_entity.id
_entity.type
_entity.pdbx_description
1 polymer ?
#
loop_
_entity_poly.entity_id
_entity_poly.type
_entity_poly.pdbx_seq_one_letter_code
_entity_poly.pdbx_strand_id
1 'polypeptide(L)' 'MIWQLLTAPLDGLVWIAEQIEERATTELEKTENLQKRLTTLQLKFDLGDISEEDFMAQEQEILEAMEAEINEQEE' A
#
# COMPACT_ATOMS: atom_id res chain seq x y z
N MET A 1 -11.75 31.73 -9.60
CA MET A 1 -10.28 31.69 -9.48
C MET A 1 -9.91 31.36 -8.03
N ILE A 2 -10.30 30.17 -7.54
CA ILE A 2 -10.07 29.72 -6.15
C ILE A 2 -10.02 28.17 -6.09
N TRP A 3 -10.74 27.51 -7.00
CA TRP A 3 -10.79 26.05 -7.10
C TRP A 3 -9.44 25.36 -7.42
N GLN A 4 -8.51 26.01 -8.13
CA GLN A 4 -7.21 25.40 -8.44
C GLN A 4 -6.22 25.39 -7.27
N LEU A 5 -6.40 26.25 -6.27
CA LEU A 5 -5.51 26.30 -5.10
C LEU A 5 -5.79 25.17 -4.10
N LEU A 6 -7.02 24.61 -4.13
CA LEU A 6 -7.44 23.48 -3.31
C LEU A 6 -6.92 22.14 -3.86
N THR A 7 -6.72 22.01 -5.17
CA THR A 7 -6.17 20.80 -5.81
C THR A 7 -4.66 20.85 -6.00
N ALA A 8 -4.03 22.03 -5.89
CA ALA A 8 -2.58 22.21 -5.98
C ALA A 8 -1.73 21.28 -5.08
N PRO A 9 -2.09 20.97 -3.82
CA PRO A 9 -1.35 20.00 -3.03
C PRO A 9 -1.61 18.55 -3.45
N LEU A 10 -2.74 18.25 -4.11
CA LEU A 10 -3.04 16.89 -4.58
C LEU A 10 -2.20 16.54 -5.81
N ASP A 11 -2.05 17.48 -6.75
CA ASP A 11 -1.17 17.29 -7.91
C ASP A 11 0.30 17.15 -7.49
N GLY A 12 0.71 17.84 -6.41
CA GLY A 12 2.04 17.69 -5.83
C GLY A 12 2.28 16.32 -5.16
N LEU A 13 1.26 15.73 -4.54
CA LEU A 13 1.33 14.37 -3.98
C LEU A 13 1.39 13.30 -5.07
N VAL A 14 0.67 13.47 -6.18
CA VAL A 14 0.74 12.58 -7.34
C VAL A 14 2.13 12.61 -7.97
N TRP A 15 2.74 13.81 -8.12
CA TRP A 15 4.11 13.96 -8.60
C TRP A 15 5.15 13.32 -7.67
N ILE A 16 4.94 13.38 -6.34
CA ILE A 16 5.80 12.68 -5.36
C ILE A 16 5.60 11.16 -5.45
N ALA A 17 4.37 10.69 -5.65
CA ALA A 17 4.07 9.26 -5.84
C ALA A 17 4.73 8.70 -7.10
N GLU A 18 4.68 9.41 -8.24
CA GLU A 18 5.35 9.04 -9.49
C GLU A 18 6.89 9.08 -9.37
N GLN A 19 7.45 9.97 -8.56
CA GLN A 19 8.91 10.02 -8.33
C GLN A 19 9.41 8.98 -7.31
N ILE A 20 8.55 8.50 -6.41
CA ILE A 20 8.85 7.36 -5.52
C ILE A 20 8.88 6.05 -6.33
N GLU A 21 7.96 5.90 -7.30
CA GLU A 21 7.91 4.77 -8.24
C GLU A 21 9.19 4.63 -9.09
N GLU A 22 9.89 5.73 -9.40
CA GLU A 22 11.02 5.68 -10.33
C GLU A 22 12.37 5.29 -9.69
N ARG A 23 12.52 5.34 -8.35
CA ARG A 23 13.86 5.29 -7.71
C ARG A 23 14.05 4.40 -6.49
N ALA A 24 13.02 3.74 -5.98
CA ALA A 24 13.17 2.83 -4.86
C ALA A 24 13.31 1.39 -5.38
N THR A 25 14.55 0.96 -5.61
CA THR A 25 15.06 -0.43 -5.57
C THR A 25 13.98 -1.51 -5.42
N THR A 26 13.83 -2.39 -6.41
CA THR A 26 12.81 -3.45 -6.56
C THR A 26 12.46 -4.23 -5.28
N GLU A 27 13.37 -4.33 -4.31
CA GLU A 27 13.16 -4.97 -3.00
C GLU A 27 12.37 -4.12 -1.98
N LEU A 28 12.62 -2.79 -1.94
CA LEU A 28 11.83 -1.89 -1.08
C LEU A 28 10.40 -1.72 -1.60
N GLU A 29 10.23 -1.72 -2.92
CA GLU A 29 8.91 -1.67 -3.57
C GLU A 29 8.03 -2.85 -3.18
N LYS A 30 8.57 -4.08 -3.08
CA LYS A 30 7.78 -5.27 -2.71
C LYS A 30 7.22 -5.17 -1.30
N THR A 31 8.07 -4.82 -0.33
CA THR A 31 7.66 -4.68 1.08
C THR A 31 6.64 -3.54 1.23
N GLU A 32 6.87 -2.40 0.56
CA GLU A 32 5.94 -1.28 0.56
C GLU A 32 4.60 -1.64 -0.13
N ASN A 33 4.64 -2.48 -1.18
CA ASN A 33 3.44 -2.98 -1.86
C ASN A 33 2.58 -3.84 -0.93
N LEU A 34 3.20 -4.73 -0.14
CA LEU A 34 2.50 -5.57 0.83
C LEU A 34 1.84 -4.74 1.95
N GLN A 35 2.52 -3.71 2.47
CA GLN A 35 1.92 -2.78 3.44
C GLN A 35 0.75 -1.98 2.85
N LYS A 36 0.87 -1.50 1.61
CA LYS A 36 -0.22 -0.81 0.89
C LYS A 36 -1.41 -1.73 0.67
N ARG A 37 -1.17 -3.00 0.32
CA ARG A 37 -2.20 -4.04 0.18
C ARG A 37 -2.95 -4.29 1.49
N LEU A 38 -2.23 -4.42 2.61
CA LEU A 38 -2.85 -4.61 3.92
C LEU A 38 -3.72 -3.41 4.32
N THR A 39 -3.22 -2.20 4.11
CA THR A 39 -3.97 -0.95 4.39
C THR A 39 -5.24 -0.86 3.55
N THR A 40 -5.16 -1.25 2.28
CA THR A 40 -6.32 -1.29 1.37
C THR A 40 -7.34 -2.35 1.81
N LEU A 41 -6.87 -3.50 2.28
CA LEU A 41 -7.72 -4.57 2.79
C LEU A 41 -8.48 -4.12 4.05
N GLN A 42 -7.81 -3.44 4.98
CA GLN A 42 -8.44 -2.85 6.17
C GLN A 42 -9.49 -1.82 5.80
N LEU A 43 -9.20 -0.92 4.86
CA LEU A 43 -10.18 0.07 4.40
C LEU A 43 -11.44 -0.60 3.80
N LYS A 44 -11.26 -1.67 3.01
CA LYS A 44 -12.39 -2.44 2.45
C LYS A 44 -13.23 -3.10 3.55
N PHE A 45 -12.59 -3.65 4.57
CA PHE A 45 -13.28 -4.22 5.72
C PHE A 45 -14.05 -3.14 6.50
N ASP A 46 -13.42 -2.00 6.78
CA ASP A 46 -14.03 -0.86 7.47
C ASP A 46 -15.24 -0.28 6.72
N LEU A 47 -15.21 -0.32 5.38
CA LEU A 47 -16.32 0.08 4.52
C LEU A 47 -17.42 -1.00 4.41
N GLY A 48 -17.17 -2.21 4.90
CA GLY A 48 -18.09 -3.35 4.79
C GLY A 48 -18.13 -3.98 3.39
N ASP A 49 -17.12 -3.73 2.56
CA ASP A 49 -17.01 -4.28 1.19
C ASP A 49 -16.64 -5.77 1.19
N ILE A 50 -16.02 -6.25 2.26
CA ILE A 50 -15.61 -7.66 2.44
C ILE A 50 -16.07 -8.19 3.80
N SER A 51 -16.25 -9.51 3.89
CA SER A 51 -16.61 -10.16 5.15
C SER A 51 -15.39 -10.28 6.08
N GLU A 52 -15.63 -10.47 7.38
CA GLU A 52 -14.57 -10.74 8.36
C GLU A 52 -13.76 -12.00 8.01
N GLU A 53 -14.43 -13.03 7.50
CA GLU A 53 -13.80 -14.28 7.08
C GLU A 53 -12.86 -14.07 5.87
N ASP A 54 -13.30 -13.28 4.88
CA ASP A 54 -12.48 -12.91 3.72
C ASP A 54 -11.32 -11.98 4.10
N PHE A 55 -11.56 -11.08 5.07
CA PHE A 55 -10.52 -10.20 5.61
C PHE A 55 -9.42 -11.01 6.28
N MET A 56 -9.77 -11.91 7.21
CA MET A 56 -8.80 -12.74 7.93
C MET A 56 -7.97 -13.62 6.99
N ALA A 57 -8.60 -14.24 5.98
CA ALA A 57 -7.89 -15.08 5.02
C ALA A 57 -6.85 -14.29 4.21
N GLN A 58 -7.22 -13.11 3.72
CA GLN A 58 -6.32 -12.26 2.94
C GLN A 58 -5.26 -11.56 3.80
N GLU A 59 -5.60 -11.17 5.04
CA GLU A 59 -4.65 -10.58 5.99
C GLU A 59 -3.54 -11.57 6.29
N GLN A 60 -3.89 -12.83 6.58
CA GLN A 60 -2.93 -13.89 6.84
C GLN A 60 -1.98 -14.11 5.64
N GLU A 61 -2.50 -14.17 4.42
CA GLU A 61 -1.68 -14.32 3.21
C GLU A 61 -0.68 -13.16 3.03
N ILE A 62 -1.12 -11.93 3.29
CA ILE A 62 -0.25 -10.75 3.17
C ILE A 62 0.83 -10.78 4.25
N LEU A 63 0.50 -11.14 5.50
CA LEU A 63 1.46 -11.23 6.60
C LEU A 63 2.50 -12.33 6.36
N GLU A 64 2.09 -13.50 5.85
CA GLU A 64 3.01 -14.57 5.45
C GLU A 64 3.96 -14.13 4.33
N ALA A 65 3.46 -13.40 3.34
CA ALA A 65 4.30 -12.83 2.28
C ALA A 65 5.30 -11.80 2.82
N MET A 66 4.92 -11.00 3.81
CA MET A 66 5.82 -10.05 4.47
C MET A 66 6.91 -10.76 5.27
N GLU A 67 6.57 -11.83 5.99
CA GLU A 67 7.53 -12.62 6.74
C GLU A 67 8.52 -13.34 5.82
N ALA A 68 8.06 -13.89 4.69
CA ALA A 68 8.93 -14.49 3.69
C ALA A 68 9.92 -13.47 3.11
N GLU A 69 9.45 -12.27 2.75
CA GLU A 69 10.28 -11.19 2.24
C GLU A 69 11.33 -10.72 3.27
N ILE A 70 10.95 -10.60 4.54
CA ILE A 70 11.90 -10.23 5.62
C ILE A 70 12.96 -11.30 5.80
N ASN A 71 12.58 -12.58 5.81
CA ASN A 71 13.52 -13.68 5.95
C ASN A 71 14.47 -13.81 4.76
N GLU A 72 14.00 -13.54 3.53
CA GLU A 72 14.84 -13.49 2.32
C GLU A 72 15.86 -12.34 2.37
N GLN A 73 15.57 -11.25 3.08
CA GLN A 73 16.50 -10.13 3.25
C GLN A 73 17.57 -10.38 4.35
N GLU A 74 17.36 -11.38 5.22
CA GLU A 74 18.30 -11.74 6.29
C GLU A 74 19.35 -12.79 5.89
N GLU A 75 19.20 -13.50 4.75
CA GLU A 75 20.21 -14.46 4.19
C GLU A 75 21.25 -13.81 3.27
#